data_AF-A0A7S1XAM9-F1
#
_entry.id   AF-A0A7S1XAM9-F1
#
_cell.length_a   1.000
_cell.length_b   1.000
_cell.length_c   1.000
_cell.angle_alpha   90.00
_cell.angle_beta   90.00
_cell.angle_gamma   90.00
#
_symmetry.space_group_name_H-M   'P 1'
#
loop_
_entity.id
_entity.type
_entity.pdbx_description
1 polymer ?
#
loop_
_entity_poly.entity_id
_entity_poly.type
_entity_poly.pdbx_seq_one_letter_code
_entity_poly.pdbx_strand_id
1 'polypeptide(L)'
;IFSLLFIQGGARFAGKTVQIPFKMLAGQEGGLAQLLSHPDGVPDVVFSDNGGVVVLGEDVASAFCRLCELERSCQVQLLAQSAGAAGANPASPSTNEWDSMHGESSTAAEWESHKRQLLKKPGEYARPAYYE
;
A
#
# COMPACT_ATOMS: atom_id res chain seq x y z
N ILE A 1 17.25 -1.33 -4.19
CA ILE A 1 16.87 -0.43 -5.31
C ILE A 1 15.39 -0.72 -5.62
N PHE A 2 14.49 -0.24 -4.76
CA PHE A 2 13.05 -0.23 -5.01
C PHE A 2 12.65 1.24 -5.14
N SER A 3 13.06 1.87 -6.24
CA SER A 3 12.43 3.11 -6.66
C SER A 3 11.16 2.69 -7.37
N LEU A 4 10.02 2.70 -6.65
CA LEU A 4 8.70 2.72 -7.28
C LEU A 4 8.73 3.91 -8.24
N LEU A 5 8.76 3.63 -9.54
CA LEU A 5 8.70 4.66 -10.55
C LEU A 5 7.36 5.37 -10.37
N PHE A 6 7.40 6.69 -10.49
CA PHE A 6 6.28 7.58 -10.24
C PHE A 6 5.22 7.45 -11.35
N ILE A 7 4.49 6.34 -11.30
CA ILE A 7 3.18 6.18 -11.90
C ILE A 7 2.20 6.93 -10.99
N GLN A 8 1.10 7.47 -11.51
CA GLN A 8 0.17 8.31 -10.73
C GLN A 8 -0.26 7.67 -9.39
N GLY A 9 -0.37 6.34 -9.30
CA GLY A 9 -0.62 5.61 -8.03
C GLY A 9 0.61 5.40 -7.14
N GLY A 10 1.82 5.37 -7.69
CA GLY A 10 3.08 5.25 -6.95
C GLY A 10 3.47 6.53 -6.21
N ALA A 11 3.01 7.69 -6.69
CA ALA A 11 3.24 9.00 -6.06
C ALA A 11 2.71 9.06 -4.61
N ARG A 12 1.62 8.34 -4.31
CA ARG A 12 1.06 8.20 -2.96
C ARG A 12 2.07 7.63 -1.95
N PHE A 13 2.93 6.71 -2.40
CA PHE A 13 3.85 5.96 -1.56
C PHE A 13 5.24 6.60 -1.48
N ALA A 14 5.46 7.69 -2.21
CA ALA A 14 6.74 8.41 -2.21
C ALA A 14 7.05 8.93 -0.80
N GLY A 15 8.21 8.54 -0.26
CA GLY A 15 8.66 8.93 1.07
C GLY A 15 7.92 8.26 2.24
N LYS A 16 6.92 7.41 1.97
CA LYS A 16 6.13 6.68 2.99
C LYS A 16 6.37 5.16 2.97
N THR A 17 7.38 4.71 2.24
CA THR A 17 7.79 3.30 2.14
C THR A 17 9.09 3.07 2.89
N VAL A 18 9.15 2.02 3.69
CA VAL A 18 10.41 1.58 4.31
C VAL A 18 10.71 0.14 3.94
N GLN A 19 11.98 -0.20 3.81
CA GLN A 19 12.44 -1.56 3.59
C GLN A 19 13.11 -2.06 4.86
N ILE A 20 12.68 -3.21 5.37
CA ILE A 20 13.23 -3.82 6.59
C ILE A 20 13.58 -5.30 6.38
N PRO A 21 14.57 -5.82 7.14
CA PRO A 21 14.85 -7.25 7.16
C PRO A 21 13.64 -8.06 7.63
N PHE A 22 13.42 -9.24 7.06
CA PHE A 22 12.31 -10.13 7.48
C PHE A 22 12.33 -10.47 8.97
N LYS A 23 13.53 -10.60 9.55
CA LYS A 23 13.69 -10.87 10.99
C LYS A 23 13.05 -9.80 11.87
N MET A 24 12.98 -8.56 11.39
CA MET A 24 12.32 -7.45 12.08
C MET A 24 10.78 -7.57 12.05
N LEU A 25 10.20 -8.09 10.95
CA LEU A 25 8.75 -8.37 10.88
C LEU A 25 8.34 -9.56 11.73
N ALA A 26 9.19 -10.59 11.82
CA ALA A 26 8.92 -11.82 12.57
C ALA A 26 8.92 -11.64 14.11
N GLY A 27 9.00 -10.40 14.60
CA GLY A 27 8.90 -10.06 16.03
C GLY A 27 10.14 -10.40 16.87
N GLN A 28 11.18 -10.95 16.25
CA GLN A 28 12.41 -11.38 16.95
C GLN A 28 13.27 -10.20 17.43
N GLU A 29 13.13 -9.02 16.80
CA GLU A 29 13.99 -7.85 17.07
C GLU A 29 13.21 -6.55 17.34
N GLY A 30 11.92 -6.63 17.68
CA GLY A 30 11.11 -5.44 17.97
C GLY A 30 10.88 -4.53 16.75
N GLY A 31 10.93 -5.07 15.53
CA GLY A 31 10.86 -4.30 14.28
C GLY A 31 9.59 -3.47 14.11
N LEU A 32 8.45 -3.95 14.60
CA LEU A 32 7.20 -3.16 14.62
C LEU A 32 7.31 -1.92 15.53
N ALA A 33 8.04 -2.01 16.66
CA ALA A 33 8.24 -0.86 17.54
C ALA A 33 9.19 0.16 16.88
N GLN A 34 10.19 -0.28 16.13
CA GLN A 34 11.03 0.63 15.33
C GLN A 34 10.26 1.29 14.19
N LEU A 35 9.36 0.56 13.52
CA LEU A 35 8.45 1.11 12.51
C LEU A 35 7.54 2.21 13.08
N LEU A 36 7.01 1.98 14.27
CA LEU A 36 6.15 2.96 14.96
C LEU A 36 6.92 4.15 15.54
N SER A 37 8.24 4.02 15.71
CA SER A 37 9.13 5.05 16.27
C SER A 37 9.93 5.81 15.21
N HIS A 38 9.57 5.65 13.92
CA HIS A 38 10.32 6.26 12.83
C HIS A 38 10.19 7.80 12.87
N PRO A 39 11.29 8.57 12.74
CA PRO A 39 11.29 10.02 12.95
C PRO A 39 10.39 10.79 11.99
N ASP A 40 10.13 10.24 10.80
CA ASP A 40 9.24 10.84 9.79
C ASP A 40 7.77 10.40 9.94
N GLY A 41 7.45 9.69 11.04
CA GLY A 41 6.13 9.12 11.30
C GLY A 41 6.01 7.66 10.86
N VAL A 42 4.84 7.07 11.12
CA VAL A 42 4.56 5.67 10.78
C VAL A 42 4.50 5.54 9.25
N PRO A 43 5.31 4.65 8.62
CA PRO A 43 5.25 4.45 7.17
C PRO A 43 3.94 3.77 6.76
N ASP A 44 3.44 4.10 5.58
CA ASP A 44 2.21 3.49 5.03
C ASP A 44 2.48 2.08 4.49
N VAL A 45 3.70 1.82 4.01
CA VAL A 45 4.08 0.55 3.39
C VAL A 45 5.45 0.09 3.87
N VAL A 46 5.54 -1.19 4.18
CA VAL A 46 6.77 -1.84 4.62
C VAL A 46 7.07 -2.99 3.67
N PHE A 47 8.24 -2.94 3.04
CA PHE A 47 8.77 -4.03 2.24
C PHE A 47 9.72 -4.89 3.07
N SER A 48 9.58 -6.20 2.93
CA SER A 48 10.51 -7.16 3.51
C SER A 48 11.50 -7.66 2.47
N ASP A 49 12.75 -7.83 2.88
CA ASP A 49 13.81 -8.37 2.02
C ASP A 49 13.52 -9.78 1.47
N ASN A 50 12.62 -10.54 2.11
CA ASN A 50 12.20 -11.86 1.63
C ASN A 50 10.97 -11.83 0.70
N GLY A 51 10.53 -10.64 0.27
CA GLY A 51 9.40 -10.47 -0.64
C GLY A 51 8.05 -10.29 0.03
N GLY A 52 7.99 -10.21 1.36
CA GLY A 52 6.77 -9.83 2.08
C GLY A 52 6.45 -8.33 1.93
N VAL A 53 5.17 -7.98 1.99
CA VAL A 53 4.70 -6.59 2.05
C VAL A 53 3.69 -6.43 3.18
N VAL A 54 3.80 -5.35 3.93
CA VAL A 54 2.83 -4.95 4.95
C VAL A 54 2.35 -3.53 4.63
N VAL A 55 1.04 -3.33 4.64
CA VAL A 55 0.42 -2.03 4.40
C VAL A 55 -0.35 -1.62 5.64
N LEU A 56 -0.11 -0.42 6.11
CA LEU A 56 -0.73 0.17 7.28
C LEU A 56 -1.79 1.18 6.83
N GLY A 57 -2.87 1.26 7.60
CA GLY A 57 -3.97 2.19 7.41
C GLY A 57 -4.65 2.46 8.74
N GLU A 58 -5.38 3.57 8.82
CA GLU A 58 -6.13 3.96 10.02
C GLU A 58 -7.29 2.98 10.31
N ASP A 59 -7.80 2.35 9.26
CA ASP A 59 -8.79 1.30 9.31
C ASP A 59 -8.50 0.21 8.26
N VAL A 60 -9.27 -0.88 8.29
CA VAL A 60 -9.09 -2.00 7.36
C VAL A 60 -9.36 -1.58 5.91
N ALA A 61 -10.29 -0.67 5.67
CA ALA A 61 -10.68 -0.26 4.32
C ALA A 61 -9.56 0.55 3.65
N SER A 62 -8.97 1.50 4.37
CA SER A 62 -7.83 2.31 3.95
C SER A 62 -6.58 1.46 3.73
N ALA A 63 -6.26 0.53 4.64
CA ALA A 63 -5.15 -0.41 4.44
C ALA A 63 -5.35 -1.27 3.18
N PHE A 64 -6.57 -1.77 2.97
CA PHE A 64 -6.91 -2.57 1.79
C PHE A 64 -6.81 -1.76 0.48
N CYS A 65 -7.39 -0.55 0.43
CA CYS A 65 -7.33 0.27 -0.79
C CYS A 65 -5.89 0.67 -1.12
N ARG A 66 -5.09 1.06 -0.10
CA ARG A 66 -3.65 1.31 -0.24
C ARG A 66 -2.91 0.09 -0.81
N LEU A 67 -3.22 -1.12 -0.32
CA LEU A 67 -2.64 -2.35 -0.87
C LEU A 67 -3.03 -2.55 -2.35
N CYS A 68 -4.28 -2.33 -2.72
CA CYS A 68 -4.72 -2.44 -4.11
C CYS A 68 -4.07 -1.41 -5.04
N GLU A 69 -3.80 -0.20 -4.56
CA GLU A 69 -3.06 0.82 -5.31
C GLU A 69 -1.58 0.47 -5.44
N LEU A 70 -0.98 -0.05 -4.37
CA LEU A 70 0.40 -0.51 -4.36
C LEU A 70 0.61 -1.63 -5.39
N GLU A 71 -0.27 -2.65 -5.37
CA GLU A 71 -0.21 -3.77 -6.30
C GLU A 71 -0.31 -3.31 -7.76
N ARG A 72 -1.29 -2.43 -8.06
CA ARG A 72 -1.43 -1.83 -9.40
C ARG A 72 -0.16 -1.07 -9.81
N SER A 73 0.43 -0.31 -8.89
CA SER A 73 1.65 0.46 -9.15
C SER A 73 2.85 -0.45 -9.42
N CYS A 74 3.00 -1.54 -8.66
CA CYS A 74 4.02 -2.56 -8.88
C CYS A 74 3.86 -3.25 -10.24
N GLN A 75 2.64 -3.62 -10.63
CA GLN A 75 2.36 -4.23 -11.93
C GLN A 75 2.75 -3.31 -13.08
N VAL A 76 2.33 -2.05 -13.03
CA VAL A 76 2.68 -1.07 -14.07
C VAL A 76 4.19 -0.82 -14.09
N GLN A 77 4.85 -0.79 -12.93
CA GLN A 77 6.30 -0.64 -12.84
C GLN A 77 7.04 -1.81 -13.50
N LEU A 78 6.64 -3.05 -13.21
CA LEU A 78 7.22 -4.24 -13.84
C LEU A 78 7.04 -4.22 -15.36
N LEU A 79 5.84 -3.82 -15.82
CA LEU A 79 5.57 -3.67 -17.26
C LEU A 79 6.44 -2.58 -17.89
N ALA A 80 6.55 -1.41 -17.27
CA ALA A 80 7.36 -0.30 -17.76
C ALA A 80 8.86 -0.67 -17.83
N GLN A 81 9.38 -1.36 -16.81
CA GLN A 81 10.74 -1.88 -16.81
C GLN A 81 10.96 -2.91 -17.94
N SER A 82 10.01 -3.82 -18.15
CA SER A 82 10.09 -4.83 -19.21
C SER A 82 10.07 -4.21 -20.62
N ALA A 83 9.39 -3.07 -20.79
CA ALA A 83 9.33 -2.32 -22.05
C ALA A 83 10.56 -1.43 -22.29
N GLY A 84 11.55 -1.43 -21.39
CA GLY A 84 12.75 -0.58 -21.49
C GLY A 84 12.54 0.87 -21.07
N ALA A 85 11.37 1.23 -20.53
CA ALA A 85 10.99 2.59 -20.16
C ALA A 85 11.25 2.88 -18.66
N ALA A 86 12.39 2.42 -18.12
CA ALA A 86 12.69 2.49 -16.69
C ALA A 86 13.04 3.90 -16.15
N GLY A 87 12.81 4.98 -16.89
CA GLY A 87 13.41 6.29 -16.58
C GLY A 87 12.61 7.55 -16.89
N ALA A 88 11.36 7.45 -17.35
CA ALA A 88 10.53 8.65 -17.45
C ALA A 88 10.07 9.03 -16.03
N ASN A 89 10.65 10.08 -15.47
CA ASN A 89 10.17 10.75 -14.26
C ASN A 89 9.29 11.93 -14.69
N PRO A 90 8.01 11.72 -15.05
CA PRO A 90 7.11 12.85 -15.20
C PRO A 90 7.03 13.58 -13.87
N ALA A 91 6.83 14.90 -13.88
CA ALA A 91 6.57 15.67 -12.65
C ALA A 91 5.34 15.07 -11.96
N SER A 92 5.58 14.22 -10.97
CA SER A 92 4.55 13.54 -10.21
C SER A 92 4.06 14.45 -9.10
N PRO A 93 2.74 14.48 -8.84
CA PRO A 93 2.23 15.22 -7.70
C PRO A 93 2.90 14.72 -6.42
N SER A 94 3.19 15.64 -5.51
CA SER A 94 3.60 15.31 -4.15
C SER A 94 2.51 14.50 -3.44
N THR A 95 2.86 13.78 -2.39
CA THR A 95 1.91 12.97 -1.61
C THR A 95 0.72 13.80 -1.12
N ASN A 96 0.97 15.06 -0.71
CA ASN A 96 -0.09 15.97 -0.25
C ASN A 96 -1.04 16.38 -1.37
N GLU A 97 -0.53 16.60 -2.59
CA GLU A 97 -1.35 16.87 -3.77
C GLU A 97 -2.16 15.64 -4.17
N TRP A 98 -1.57 14.45 -4.04
CA TRP A 98 -2.27 13.19 -4.28
C TRP A 98 -3.42 12.99 -3.28
N ASP A 99 -3.16 13.17 -1.98
CA ASP A 99 -4.17 13.06 -0.93
C ASP A 99 -5.29 14.11 -1.10
N SER A 100 -4.96 15.30 -1.62
CA SER A 100 -5.95 16.34 -1.94
C SER A 100 -6.81 15.99 -3.15
N MET A 101 -6.25 15.29 -4.15
CA MET A 101 -6.97 14.86 -5.35
C MET A 101 -7.83 13.60 -5.13
N HIS A 102 -7.37 12.71 -4.26
CA HIS A 102 -7.91 11.36 -4.08
C HIS A 102 -8.40 11.08 -2.65
N GLY A 103 -8.71 12.12 -1.88
CA GLY A 103 -9.00 12.06 -0.43
C GLY A 103 -10.05 11.02 0.00
N GLU A 104 -10.23 10.89 1.32
CA GLU A 104 -10.95 9.80 2.04
C GLU A 104 -12.28 9.33 1.43
N SER A 105 -13.04 10.23 0.79
CA SER A 105 -14.30 9.91 0.10
C SER A 105 -14.12 8.85 -1.01
N SER A 106 -12.95 8.82 -1.67
CA SER A 106 -12.61 7.83 -2.70
C SER A 106 -12.44 6.44 -2.10
N THR A 107 -11.75 6.34 -0.95
CA THR A 107 -11.45 5.07 -0.25
C THR A 107 -12.73 4.32 0.15
N ALA A 108 -13.73 5.03 0.68
CA ALA A 108 -14.99 4.42 1.07
C ALA A 108 -15.77 3.86 -0.13
N ALA A 109 -15.81 4.61 -1.24
CA ALA A 109 -16.48 4.18 -2.46
C ALA A 109 -15.79 2.98 -3.13
N GLU A 110 -14.45 2.97 -3.14
CA GLU A 110 -13.65 1.84 -3.63
C GLU A 110 -13.87 0.58 -2.79
N TRP A 111 -13.81 0.71 -1.47
CA TRP A 111 -14.09 -0.38 -0.54
C TRP A 111 -15.48 -0.99 -0.74
N GLU A 112 -16.52 -0.18 -0.87
CA GLU A 112 -17.89 -0.66 -1.15
C GLU A 112 -18.00 -1.30 -2.54
N SER A 113 -17.24 -0.82 -3.53
CA SER A 113 -17.13 -1.51 -4.83
C SER A 113 -16.52 -2.90 -4.68
N HIS A 114 -15.42 -3.03 -3.94
CA HIS A 114 -14.76 -4.31 -3.70
C HIS A 114 -15.63 -5.28 -2.88
N LYS A 115 -16.31 -4.80 -1.84
CA LYS A 115 -17.32 -5.58 -1.11
C LYS A 115 -18.40 -6.13 -2.03
N ARG A 116 -18.97 -5.29 -2.91
CA ARG A 116 -19.99 -5.74 -3.88
C ARG A 116 -19.45 -6.82 -4.82
N GLN A 117 -18.19 -6.75 -5.23
CA GLN A 117 -17.57 -7.79 -6.05
C GLN A 117 -17.34 -9.09 -5.26
N LEU A 118 -16.94 -8.98 -3.99
CA LEU A 118 -16.74 -10.12 -3.11
C LEU A 118 -18.06 -10.85 -2.82
N LEU A 119 -19.13 -10.10 -2.50
CA LEU A 119 -20.46 -10.64 -2.21
C LEU A 119 -21.15 -11.29 -3.42
N LYS A 120 -20.68 -11.01 -4.64
CA LYS A 120 -21.13 -11.73 -5.84
C LYS A 120 -20.58 -13.15 -5.93
N LYS A 121 -19.47 -13.45 -5.25
CA LYS A 121 -18.88 -14.78 -5.23
C LYS A 121 -19.47 -15.58 -4.05
N PRO A 122 -19.84 -16.86 -4.26
CA PRO A 122 -20.28 -17.69 -3.15
C PRO A 122 -19.11 -17.91 -2.19
N GLY A 123 -19.24 -17.43 -0.95
CA GLY A 123 -18.29 -17.65 0.12
C GLY A 123 -18.76 -17.06 1.45
N GLU A 124 -18.37 -17.69 2.56
CA GLU A 124 -18.62 -17.24 3.93
C GLU A 124 -17.75 -16.03 4.28
N TYR A 125 -17.97 -14.90 3.60
CA TYR A 125 -17.31 -13.63 3.91
C TYR A 125 -18.15 -12.74 4.83
N ALA A 126 -19.35 -13.22 5.21
CA ALA A 126 -20.17 -12.61 6.24
C ALA A 126 -19.49 -12.77 7.61
N ARG A 127 -19.56 -11.71 8.43
CA ARG A 127 -18.91 -11.56 9.73
C ARG A 127 -18.92 -12.87 10.53
N PRO A 128 -17.76 -13.42 10.94
CA PRO A 128 -17.73 -14.53 11.88
C PRO A 128 -18.43 -14.09 13.18
N ALA A 129 -19.29 -14.95 13.73
CA ALA A 129 -20.12 -14.67 14.91
C ALA A 129 -19.35 -14.42 16.23
N TYR A 130 -18.02 -14.26 16.19
CA TYR A 130 -17.16 -14.16 17.38
C TYR A 130 -16.94 -12.73 17.91
N TYR A 131 -17.51 -11.71 17.26
CA TYR A 131 -17.38 -10.29 17.65
C TYR A 131 -18.75 -9.62 17.90
N GLU A 132 -19.63 -10.29 18.66
CA GLU A 132 -20.81 -9.66 19.31
C GLU A 132 -20.52 -9.33 20.78
#